data_AF-A0A3A1QXE8-F1
#
_entry.id   AF-A0A3A1QXE8-F1
#
_cell.length_a   1.000
_cell.length_b   1.000
_cell.length_c   1.000
_cell.angle_alpha   90.00
_cell.angle_beta   90.00
_cell.angle_gamma   90.00
#
_symmetry.space_group_name_H-M   'P 1'
#
loop_
_entity.id
_entity.type
_entity.pdbx_description
1 polymer ?
#
loop_
_entity_poly.entity_id
_entity_poly.type
_entity_poly.pdbx_seq_one_letter_code
_entity_poly.pdbx_strand_id
1 'polypeptide(L)' 'MNLEEIQQLFHEKYHFKPATLNELLTFARKSYIVNDISINEYRQLVKEIEAAYPLPESPTVPQ' A
#
# COMPACT_ATOMS: atom_id res chain seq x y z
N MET A 1 7.17 -2.89 10.16
CA MET A 1 7.08 -2.08 8.94
C MET A 1 5.76 -1.31 8.91
N ASN A 2 5.81 -0.01 8.63
CA ASN A 2 4.66 0.92 8.66
C ASN A 2 4.44 1.62 7.31
N LEU A 3 3.30 2.29 7.11
CA LEU A 3 2.98 3.00 5.86
C LEU A 3 4.08 3.98 5.40
N GLU A 4 4.64 4.77 6.31
CA GLU A 4 5.74 5.69 5.97
C GLU A 4 6.98 4.95 5.46
N GLU A 5 7.36 3.85 6.13
CA GLU A 5 8.54 3.07 5.72
C GLU A 5 8.35 2.44 4.35
N ILE A 6 7.15 1.93 4.05
CA ILE A 6 6.88 1.34 2.74
C ILE A 6 6.84 2.40 1.65
N GLN A 7 6.35 3.61 1.96
CA GLN A 7 6.35 4.73 1.02
C GLN A 7 7.77 5.23 0.76
N GLN A 8 8.62 5.28 1.79
CA GLN A 8 10.04 5.60 1.64
C GLN A 8 10.75 4.56 0.79
N LEU A 9 10.62 3.27 1.10
CA LEU A 9 11.21 2.18 0.32
C LEU A 9 10.71 2.15 -1.12
N PHE A 10 9.41 2.44 -1.33
CA PHE A 10 8.86 2.58 -2.67
C PHE A 10 9.50 3.76 -3.40
N HIS A 11 9.61 4.93 -2.75
CA HIS A 11 10.24 6.11 -3.32
C HIS A 11 11.72 5.90 -3.62
N GLU A 12 12.48 5.24 -2.75
CA GLU A 12 13.88 4.91 -3.01
C GLU A 12 14.04 3.95 -4.19
N LYS A 13 13.12 2.99 -4.35
CA LYS A 13 13.23 1.97 -5.40
C LYS A 13 12.75 2.46 -6.77
N TYR A 14 11.70 3.29 -6.78
CA TYR A 14 11.03 3.73 -8.00
C TYR A 14 11.29 5.20 -8.34
N HIS A 15 11.89 5.97 -7.43
CA HIS A 15 12.12 7.41 -7.54
C HIS A 15 10.84 8.25 -7.75
N PHE A 16 9.66 7.65 -7.54
CA PHE A 16 8.37 8.35 -7.57
C PHE A 16 7.53 7.97 -6.36
N LYS A 17 6.59 8.84 -6.01
CA LYS A 17 5.64 8.56 -4.92
C LYS A 17 4.52 7.67 -5.44
N PRO A 18 4.08 6.66 -4.68
CA PRO A 18 2.98 5.82 -5.09
C PRO A 18 1.72 6.67 -5.30
N ALA A 19 1.18 6.62 -6.52
CA ALA A 19 0.01 7.41 -6.90
C ALA A 19 -1.30 6.68 -6.57
N THR A 20 -1.25 5.36 -6.47
CA THR A 20 -2.43 4.52 -6.22
C THR A 20 -2.21 3.49 -5.13
N LEU A 21 -3.32 3.17 -4.44
CA LEU A 21 -3.44 2.05 -3.49
C LEU A 21 -2.76 0.77 -4.04
N ASN A 22 -3.06 0.44 -5.29
CA ASN A 22 -2.62 -0.80 -5.92
C ASN A 22 -1.09 -0.90 -6.05
N GLU A 23 -0.40 0.21 -6.26
CA GLU A 23 1.06 0.24 -6.34
C GLU A 23 1.70 -0.07 -4.99
N LEU A 24 1.20 0.53 -3.91
CA LEU A 24 1.65 0.27 -2.55
C LEU A 24 1.33 -1.15 -2.10
N LEU A 25 0.12 -1.64 -2.38
CA LEU A 25 -0.28 -3.02 -2.08
C LEU A 25 0.58 -4.04 -2.83
N THR A 26 0.88 -3.77 -4.10
CA THR A 26 1.78 -4.62 -4.90
C THR A 26 3.18 -4.65 -4.30
N PHE A 27 3.68 -3.52 -3.81
CA PHE A 27 4.97 -3.44 -3.16
C PHE A 27 5.00 -4.20 -1.84
N ALA A 28 4.00 -3.98 -0.97
CA ALA A 28 3.84 -4.69 0.30
C ALA A 28 3.78 -6.20 0.08
N ARG A 29 3.05 -6.63 -0.94
CA ARG A 29 2.94 -8.05 -1.29
C ARG A 29 4.27 -8.62 -1.74
N LYS A 30 5.06 -7.88 -2.53
CA LYS A 30 6.41 -8.31 -2.91
C LYS A 30 7.31 -8.46 -1.69
N SER A 31 7.31 -7.47 -0.78
CA SER A 31 8.06 -7.54 0.50
C SER A 31 7.64 -8.75 1.34
N TYR A 32 6.34 -9.07 1.37
CA TYR A 32 5.86 -10.27 2.06
C TYR A 32 6.36 -11.56 1.39
N ILE A 33 6.32 -11.65 0.05
CA ILE A 33 6.78 -12.83 -0.70
C ILE A 33 8.27 -13.09 -0.51
N VAL A 34 9.09 -12.02 -0.44
CA VAL A 34 10.53 -12.15 -0.18
C VAL A 34 10.87 -12.35 1.30
N ASN A 35 9.87 -12.54 2.17
CA ASN A 35 10.02 -12.66 3.63
C ASN A 35 10.70 -11.45 4.30
N ASP A 36 10.61 -10.28 3.67
CA ASP A 36 11.12 -9.01 4.20
C ASP A 36 10.18 -8.45 5.28
N ILE A 37 8.89 -8.77 5.18
CA ILE A 37 7.87 -8.47 6.20
C ILE A 37 7.05 -9.70 6.57
N SER A 38 6.58 -9.73 7.80
CA SER A 38 5.65 -10.75 8.30
C SER A 38 4.22 -10.51 7.82
N ILE A 39 3.39 -11.55 7.86
CA ILE A 39 1.96 -11.46 7.51
C ILE A 39 1.20 -10.42 8.36
N ASN A 40 1.59 -10.24 9.62
CA ASN A 40 1.00 -9.23 10.51
C ASN A 40 1.32 -7.81 10.03
N GLU A 41 2.57 -7.57 9.63
CA GLU A 41 3.01 -6.29 9.07
C GLU A 41 2.35 -6.02 7.73
N TYR A 42 2.25 -7.04 6.87
CA TYR A 42 1.51 -6.93 5.61
C TYR A 42 0.04 -6.55 5.83
N ARG A 43 -0.66 -7.21 6.77
CA ARG A 43 -2.07 -6.88 7.08
C ARG A 43 -2.22 -5.47 7.65
N GLN A 44 -1.26 -5.01 8.46
CA GLN A 44 -1.27 -3.66 8.99
C GLN A 44 -1.06 -2.65 7.86
N LEU A 45 -0.05 -2.86 7.01
CA LEU A 45 0.22 -2.04 5.83
C LEU A 45 -1.00 -1.94 4.93
N VAL A 46 -1.65 -3.06 4.59
CA VAL A 46 -2.87 -3.06 3.76
C VAL A 46 -3.92 -2.11 4.32
N LYS A 47 -4.20 -2.18 5.63
CA LYS A 47 -5.18 -1.29 6.28
C LYS A 47 -4.76 0.18 6.25
N GLU A 48 -3.49 0.47 6.53
CA GLU A 48 -2.99 1.85 6.50
C GLU A 48 -3.02 2.42 5.07
N ILE A 49 -2.66 1.61 4.08
CA ILE A 49 -2.69 1.94 2.65
C ILE A 49 -4.14 2.20 2.22
N GLU A 50 -5.10 1.35 2.60
CA GLU A 50 -6.53 1.55 2.33
C GLU A 50 -7.11 2.79 3.01
N ALA A 51 -6.66 3.11 4.23
CA ALA A 51 -7.09 4.31 4.94
C ALA A 51 -6.51 5.60 4.32
N ALA A 52 -5.27 5.56 3.82
CA ALA A 52 -4.59 6.71 3.23
C ALA A 52 -4.96 6.94 1.76
N TYR A 53 -5.31 5.88 1.04
CA TYR A 53 -5.74 5.92 -0.36
C TYR A 53 -7.16 5.35 -0.45
N PRO A 54 -8.18 6.08 0.03
CA PRO A 54 -9.54 5.68 -0.19
C PRO A 54 -9.72 5.52 -1.71
N LEU A 55 -10.09 4.31 -2.13
CA LEU A 55 -10.61 4.10 -3.48
C LEU A 55 -11.67 5.18 -3.69
N PRO A 56 -11.69 5.89 -4.84
CA PRO A 56 -12.86 6.70 -5.15
C PRO A 56 -14.04 5.75 -5.07
N GLU A 57 -14.86 5.92 -4.03
CA GLU A 57 -16.10 5.18 -3.86
C GLU A 57 -16.78 5.24 -5.21
N SER A 58 -16.95 4.07 -5.84
CA SER A 58 -17.74 3.93 -7.05
C SER A 58 -18.97 4.81 -6.87
N PRO A 59 -19.29 5.71 -7.83
CA PRO A 59 -20.37 6.66 -7.63
C PRO A 59 -21.58 5.85 -7.21
N THR A 60 -22.04 6.12 -5.98
CA THR A 60 -23.34 5.65 -5.54
C THR A 60 -24.28 6.20 -6.59
N VAL A 61 -24.71 5.33 -7.50
CA VAL A 61 -25.76 5.62 -8.47
C VAL A 61 -26.94 6.10 -7.62
N PRO A 62 -27.30 7.40 -7.66
CA PRO A 62 -28.52 7.81 -6.99
C PRO A 62 -29.66 7.10 -7.73
N GLN A 63 -30.35 6.25 -6.98
CA GLN A 63 -31.47 5.44 -7.45
C GLN A 63 -32.66 6.33 -7.81
#